data_AF-A0A942VHL0-F1
#
_entry.id   AF-A0A942VHL0-F1
#
_cell.length_a   1.000
_cell.length_b   1.000
_cell.length_c   1.000
_cell.angle_alpha   90.00
_cell.angle_beta   90.00
_cell.angle_gamma   90.00
#
_symmetry.space_group_name_H-M   'P 1'
#
loop_
_entity.id
_entity.type
_entity.pdbx_description
1 polymer ?
#
loop_
_entity_poly.entity_id
_entity_poly.type
_entity_poly.pdbx_seq_one_letter_code
_entity_poly.pdbx_strand_id
1 'polypeptide(L)'
;MFTGSGLLFFGMFFCLIGSFFAFSLIGKKGRPTFNAPFVAVSALLCFAVLASVFLFWEPSDFISSVTPAAFAAPAVLLLFLAMLSLVFPQPQLQFILLALSCCGIVFGFDVFIRFSSQLPPLPNKILTAVLWLAICYFPRVINLNTGIVCIQTLTIALGALLLYFINALPLAVGMLAAYTAACFIGLLVAARNNPNLRISDLMCNLLGFLLGWLTVYASAEGAGSCFAVFAIYPLIEVIFALAQKLTFLPQFAIAKNNTLYLRMIDADMTPSVLNRYLLRISAICILFGSFQAFAPNDYSIPVFCLLVVLWQLYRIYNWRELPSGLKETNKKFISDVKNNLQEISQILKDRDRSKK
;
A
#
# COMPACT_ATOMS: atom_id res chain seq x y z
N MET A 1 10.96 -31.88 13.37
CA MET A 1 9.82 -30.98 13.59
C MET A 1 10.32 -29.54 13.53
N PHE A 2 10.13 -28.84 12.42
CA PHE A 2 10.28 -27.38 12.42
C PHE A 2 8.99 -26.83 13.03
N THR A 3 9.08 -26.11 14.15
CA THR A 3 7.98 -25.29 14.65
C THR A 3 7.61 -24.25 13.58
N GLY A 4 6.34 -23.83 13.50
CA GLY A 4 5.88 -22.84 12.49
C GLY A 4 6.74 -21.57 12.42
N SER A 5 7.38 -21.20 13.54
CA SER A 5 8.37 -20.12 13.63
C SER A 5 9.65 -20.38 12.83
N GLY A 6 10.19 -21.59 12.84
CA GLY A 6 11.43 -21.92 12.13
C GLY A 6 11.31 -21.82 10.61
N LEU A 7 10.14 -22.22 10.06
CA LEU A 7 9.89 -22.11 8.63
C LEU A 7 9.59 -20.66 8.21
N LEU A 8 8.93 -19.87 9.06
CA LEU A 8 8.74 -18.44 8.85
C LEU A 8 10.10 -17.75 8.68
N PHE A 9 11.05 -17.99 9.59
CA PHE A 9 12.40 -17.41 9.48
C PHE A 9 13.15 -17.90 8.25
N PHE A 10 13.07 -19.19 7.92
CA PHE A 10 13.72 -19.75 6.73
C PHE A 10 13.14 -19.17 5.43
N GLY A 11 11.81 -19.11 5.32
CA GLY A 11 11.11 -18.51 4.18
C GLY A 11 11.40 -17.02 4.04
N MET A 12 11.43 -16.27 5.16
CA MET A 12 11.87 -14.86 5.16
C MET A 12 13.30 -14.71 4.64
N PHE A 13 14.23 -15.53 5.13
CA PHE A 13 15.63 -15.48 4.71
C PHE A 13 15.78 -15.80 3.21
N PHE A 14 15.06 -16.82 2.73
CA PHE A 14 15.04 -17.20 1.32
C PHE A 14 14.46 -16.07 0.44
N CYS A 15 13.33 -15.48 0.83
CA CYS A 15 12.72 -14.35 0.12
C CYS A 15 13.60 -13.09 0.14
N LEU A 16 14.29 -12.81 1.26
CA LEU A 16 15.19 -11.67 1.40
C LEU A 16 16.40 -11.80 0.47
N ILE A 17 17.10 -12.94 0.54
CA ILE A 17 18.29 -13.19 -0.28
C ILE A 17 17.90 -13.31 -1.75
N GLY A 18 16.86 -14.08 -2.06
CA GLY A 18 16.36 -14.27 -3.42
C GLY A 18 15.97 -12.95 -4.09
N SER A 19 15.23 -12.10 -3.38
CA SER A 19 14.86 -10.77 -3.89
C SER A 19 16.07 -9.85 -4.05
N PHE A 20 16.99 -9.81 -3.08
CA PHE A 20 18.21 -9.01 -3.19
C PHE A 20 19.04 -9.41 -4.42
N PHE A 21 19.27 -10.71 -4.64
CA PHE A 21 19.98 -11.18 -5.82
C PHE A 21 19.22 -10.88 -7.10
N ALA A 22 17.91 -11.11 -7.13
CA ALA A 22 17.07 -10.81 -8.29
C ALA A 22 17.16 -9.31 -8.67
N PHE A 23 17.01 -8.40 -7.71
CA PHE A 23 17.11 -6.96 -7.97
C PHE A 23 18.53 -6.49 -8.28
N SER A 24 19.55 -7.03 -7.60
CA SER A 24 20.95 -6.62 -7.75
C SER A 24 21.57 -7.07 -9.08
N LEU A 25 21.36 -8.33 -9.48
CA LEU A 25 21.88 -8.89 -10.73
C LEU A 25 21.26 -8.22 -11.95
N ILE A 26 19.97 -7.91 -11.84
CA ILE A 26 19.19 -7.34 -12.94
C ILE A 26 19.44 -5.83 -13.05
N GLY A 27 19.62 -5.12 -11.92
CA GLY A 27 19.98 -3.70 -11.88
C GLY A 27 21.32 -3.38 -12.57
N LYS A 28 22.29 -4.29 -12.57
CA LYS A 28 23.59 -4.13 -13.25
C LYS A 28 23.50 -4.09 -14.79
N LYS A 29 22.42 -4.58 -15.39
CA LYS A 29 22.26 -4.65 -16.85
C LYS A 29 21.79 -3.34 -17.51
N GLY A 30 21.67 -2.25 -16.76
CA GLY A 30 21.54 -0.89 -17.30
C GLY A 30 20.26 -0.57 -18.10
N ARG A 31 19.24 -1.43 -18.09
CA ARG A 31 17.96 -1.14 -18.77
C ARG A 31 17.02 -0.35 -17.84
N PRO A 32 16.34 0.70 -18.35
CA PRO A 32 15.71 1.73 -17.52
C PRO A 32 14.38 1.34 -16.83
N THR A 33 13.72 0.26 -17.25
CA THR A 33 12.47 -0.23 -16.65
C THR A 33 12.43 -1.75 -16.65
N PHE A 34 12.15 -2.35 -15.51
CA PHE A 34 12.35 -3.78 -15.29
C PHE A 34 11.08 -4.46 -14.78
N ASN A 35 10.35 -5.15 -15.65
CA ASN A 35 9.25 -6.04 -15.22
C ASN A 35 9.78 -7.41 -14.74
N ALA A 36 10.91 -7.87 -15.28
CA ALA A 36 11.54 -9.17 -14.98
C ALA A 36 11.89 -9.44 -13.50
N PRO A 37 12.43 -8.51 -12.71
CA PRO A 37 12.74 -8.80 -11.30
C PRO A 37 11.47 -8.92 -10.46
N PHE A 38 10.37 -8.25 -10.84
CA PHE A 38 9.10 -8.47 -10.16
C PHE A 38 8.52 -9.83 -10.48
N VAL A 39 8.71 -10.35 -11.70
CA VAL A 39 8.34 -11.74 -12.02
C VAL A 39 9.12 -12.72 -11.16
N ALA A 40 10.43 -12.52 -11.00
CA ALA A 40 11.24 -13.34 -10.10
C ALA A 40 10.77 -13.25 -8.65
N VAL A 41 10.43 -12.05 -8.15
CA VAL A 41 9.88 -11.86 -6.81
C VAL A 41 8.49 -12.46 -6.65
N SER A 42 7.60 -12.31 -7.63
CA SER A 42 6.28 -12.95 -7.64
C SER A 42 6.40 -14.46 -7.67
N ALA A 43 7.38 -15.02 -8.40
CA ALA A 43 7.65 -16.46 -8.41
C ALA A 43 8.16 -16.95 -7.04
N LEU A 44 9.09 -16.21 -6.43
CA LEU A 44 9.59 -16.50 -5.08
C LEU A 44 8.46 -16.45 -4.05
N LEU A 45 7.63 -15.40 -4.08
CA LEU A 45 6.47 -15.25 -3.20
C LEU A 45 5.45 -16.36 -3.42
N CYS A 46 5.11 -16.66 -4.67
CA CYS A 46 4.18 -17.74 -5.01
C CYS A 46 4.68 -19.08 -4.49
N PHE A 47 5.95 -19.42 -4.75
CA PHE A 47 6.57 -20.64 -4.23
C PHE A 47 6.56 -20.69 -2.70
N ALA A 48 6.97 -19.61 -2.04
CA ALA A 48 7.00 -19.54 -0.58
C ALA A 48 5.61 -19.70 0.05
N VAL A 49 4.58 -19.05 -0.52
CA VAL A 49 3.20 -19.20 -0.07
C VAL A 49 2.70 -20.62 -0.29
N LEU A 50 2.86 -21.18 -1.50
CA LEU A 50 2.38 -22.53 -1.81
C LEU A 50 3.05 -23.59 -0.92
N ALA A 51 4.36 -23.46 -0.69
CA ALA A 51 5.08 -24.32 0.24
C ALA A 51 4.54 -24.18 1.68
N SER A 52 4.25 -22.95 2.12
CA SER A 52 3.71 -22.69 3.46
C SER A 52 2.30 -23.28 3.64
N VAL A 53 1.43 -23.10 2.64
CA VAL A 53 0.08 -23.68 2.63
C VAL A 53 0.16 -25.22 2.62
N PHE A 54 1.05 -25.81 1.82
CA PHE A 54 1.17 -27.27 1.77
C PHE A 54 1.69 -27.87 3.07
N LEU A 55 2.62 -27.18 3.75
CA LEU A 55 3.32 -27.73 4.92
C LEU A 55 2.65 -27.40 6.27
N PHE A 56 1.93 -26.27 6.37
CA PHE A 56 1.47 -25.72 7.66
C PHE A 56 0.03 -25.16 7.60
N TRP A 57 -0.81 -25.66 6.69
CA TRP A 57 -2.21 -25.25 6.70
C TRP A 57 -2.92 -25.72 7.97
N GLU A 58 -3.40 -24.77 8.75
CA GLU A 58 -4.15 -25.02 9.98
C GLU A 58 -5.54 -24.37 9.87
N PRO A 59 -6.62 -25.16 9.63
CA PRO A 59 -7.96 -24.62 9.44
C PRO A 59 -8.53 -23.89 10.68
N SER A 60 -8.05 -24.25 11.87
CA SER A 60 -8.52 -23.70 13.16
C SER A 60 -7.97 -22.33 13.51
N ASP A 61 -6.98 -21.84 12.76
CA ASP A 61 -6.30 -20.57 13.02
C ASP A 61 -7.06 -19.35 12.45
N PHE A 62 -8.04 -19.58 11.59
CA PHE A 62 -8.85 -18.53 10.97
C PHE A 62 -10.23 -18.42 11.62
N ILE A 63 -10.69 -17.17 11.81
CA ILE A 63 -12.07 -16.85 12.15
C ILE A 63 -12.97 -17.08 10.94
N SER A 64 -12.49 -16.71 9.74
CA SER A 64 -13.21 -16.97 8.50
C SER A 64 -12.89 -18.37 7.96
N SER A 65 -13.88 -19.03 7.35
CA SER A 65 -13.70 -20.37 6.77
C SER A 65 -12.92 -20.29 5.45
N VAL A 66 -11.62 -20.03 5.53
CA VAL A 66 -10.73 -19.98 4.38
C VAL A 66 -10.33 -21.40 4.00
N THR A 67 -10.29 -21.69 2.70
CA THR A 67 -9.70 -22.95 2.20
C THR A 67 -8.26 -22.73 1.73
N PRO A 68 -7.40 -23.76 1.74
CA PRO A 68 -6.06 -23.68 1.19
C PRO A 68 -6.05 -23.13 -0.24
N ALA A 69 -7.03 -23.55 -1.06
CA ALA A 69 -7.17 -23.12 -2.44
C ALA A 69 -7.54 -21.62 -2.54
N ALA A 70 -8.43 -21.13 -1.68
CA ALA A 70 -8.80 -19.73 -1.62
C ALA A 70 -7.58 -18.83 -1.30
N PHE A 71 -6.70 -19.28 -0.40
CA PHE A 71 -5.49 -18.55 -0.04
C PHE A 71 -4.39 -18.69 -1.10
N ALA A 72 -4.24 -19.85 -1.74
CA ALA A 72 -3.23 -20.11 -2.76
C ALA A 72 -3.54 -19.46 -4.13
N ALA A 73 -4.81 -19.36 -4.50
CA ALA A 73 -5.22 -18.84 -5.81
C ALA A 73 -4.70 -17.42 -6.12
N PRO A 74 -4.73 -16.44 -5.19
CA PRO A 74 -4.11 -15.14 -5.40
C PRO A 74 -2.60 -15.19 -5.70
N ALA A 75 -1.84 -16.10 -5.07
CA ALA A 75 -0.40 -16.25 -5.37
C ALA A 75 -0.16 -16.73 -6.81
N VAL A 76 -0.93 -17.72 -7.25
CA VAL A 76 -0.84 -18.23 -8.63
C VAL A 76 -1.25 -17.15 -9.63
N LEU A 77 -2.34 -16.43 -9.36
CA LEU A 77 -2.78 -15.31 -10.20
C LEU A 77 -1.78 -14.16 -10.24
N LEU A 78 -1.13 -13.82 -9.11
CA LEU A 78 -0.08 -12.82 -9.08
C LEU A 78 1.09 -13.20 -9.99
N LEU A 79 1.53 -14.47 -9.94
CA LEU A 79 2.59 -14.98 -10.83
C LEU A 79 2.15 -14.95 -12.29
N PHE A 80 0.93 -15.38 -12.58
CA PHE A 80 0.36 -15.37 -13.93
C PHE A 80 0.28 -13.94 -14.51
N LEU A 81 -0.25 -12.99 -13.73
CA LEU A 81 -0.31 -11.58 -14.11
C LEU A 81 1.09 -11.00 -14.32
N ALA A 82 2.06 -11.36 -13.47
CA ALA A 82 3.44 -10.93 -13.62
C ALA A 82 4.06 -11.48 -14.94
N MET A 83 3.85 -12.75 -15.26
CA MET A 83 4.32 -13.35 -16.52
C MET A 83 3.65 -12.70 -17.74
N LEU A 84 2.34 -12.50 -17.71
CA LEU A 84 1.62 -11.81 -18.76
C LEU A 84 2.10 -10.37 -18.95
N SER A 85 2.52 -9.71 -17.87
CA SER A 85 3.05 -8.34 -17.94
C SER A 85 4.37 -8.22 -18.72
N LEU A 86 5.09 -9.33 -18.93
CA LEU A 86 6.25 -9.39 -19.82
C LEU A 86 5.84 -9.49 -21.28
N VAL A 87 4.76 -10.21 -21.57
CA VAL A 87 4.29 -10.48 -22.94
C VAL A 87 3.44 -9.33 -23.47
N PHE A 88 2.53 -8.81 -22.64
CA PHE A 88 1.58 -7.76 -22.99
C PHE A 88 1.75 -6.54 -22.07
N PRO A 89 2.57 -5.55 -22.45
CA PRO A 89 2.86 -4.38 -21.62
C PRO A 89 1.75 -3.31 -21.63
N GLN A 90 0.60 -3.57 -22.29
CA GLN A 90 -0.46 -2.59 -22.44
C GLN A 90 -1.15 -2.31 -21.08
N PRO A 91 -1.19 -1.04 -20.61
CA PRO A 91 -1.68 -0.71 -19.27
C PRO A 91 -3.19 -0.92 -19.10
N GLN A 92 -3.98 -0.76 -20.17
CA GLN A 92 -5.43 -0.96 -20.14
C GLN A 92 -5.79 -2.44 -19.96
N LEU A 93 -5.15 -3.31 -20.75
CA LEU A 93 -5.34 -4.76 -20.66
C LEU A 93 -5.01 -5.28 -19.26
N GLN A 94 -3.93 -4.78 -18.66
CA GLN A 94 -3.54 -5.21 -17.32
C GLN A 94 -4.50 -4.79 -16.24
N PHE A 95 -5.08 -3.59 -16.34
CA PHE A 95 -6.11 -3.17 -15.41
C PHE A 95 -7.35 -4.05 -15.50
N ILE A 96 -7.78 -4.41 -16.73
CA ILE A 96 -8.89 -5.35 -16.95
C ILE A 96 -8.59 -6.72 -16.36
N LEU A 97 -7.39 -7.27 -16.63
CA LEU A 97 -6.98 -8.58 -16.10
C LEU A 97 -6.92 -8.58 -14.56
N LEU A 98 -6.47 -7.48 -13.98
CA LEU A 98 -6.40 -7.32 -12.53
C LEU A 98 -7.81 -7.23 -11.93
N ALA A 99 -8.73 -6.49 -12.56
CA ALA A 99 -10.15 -6.48 -12.17
C ALA A 99 -10.79 -7.88 -12.24
N LEU A 100 -10.56 -8.61 -13.33
CA LEU A 100 -11.03 -9.98 -13.49
C LEU A 100 -10.44 -10.91 -12.43
N SER A 101 -9.17 -10.73 -12.06
CA SER A 101 -8.50 -11.55 -11.04
C SER A 101 -9.07 -11.29 -9.64
N CYS A 102 -9.27 -10.02 -9.27
CA CYS A 102 -9.91 -9.66 -7.99
C CYS A 102 -11.34 -10.23 -7.93
N CYS A 103 -12.13 -10.06 -8.98
CA CYS A 103 -13.48 -10.62 -9.05
C CYS A 103 -13.44 -12.17 -9.00
N GLY A 104 -12.56 -12.80 -9.76
CA GLY A 104 -12.42 -14.26 -9.79
C GLY A 104 -12.14 -14.85 -8.41
N ILE A 105 -11.30 -14.18 -7.60
CA ILE A 105 -11.02 -14.61 -6.23
C ILE A 105 -12.23 -14.40 -5.33
N VAL A 106 -12.78 -13.19 -5.30
CA VAL A 106 -13.87 -12.83 -4.38
C VAL A 106 -15.13 -13.65 -4.63
N PHE A 107 -15.50 -13.83 -5.90
CA PHE A 107 -16.71 -14.57 -6.27
C PHE A 107 -16.48 -16.08 -6.39
N GLY A 108 -15.31 -16.50 -6.87
CA GLY A 108 -15.01 -17.92 -7.11
C GLY A 108 -14.63 -18.71 -5.84
N PHE A 109 -14.01 -18.05 -4.86
CA PHE A 109 -13.56 -18.68 -3.62
C PHE A 109 -14.27 -18.18 -2.36
N ASP A 110 -15.32 -17.37 -2.52
CA ASP A 110 -16.12 -16.79 -1.43
C ASP A 110 -15.30 -15.99 -0.39
N VAL A 111 -14.24 -15.32 -0.85
CA VAL A 111 -13.36 -14.50 -0.01
C VAL A 111 -13.87 -13.07 -0.02
N PHE A 112 -14.50 -12.63 1.08
CA PHE A 112 -15.02 -11.27 1.18
C PHE A 112 -14.98 -10.71 2.60
N ILE A 113 -14.91 -9.38 2.68
CA ILE A 113 -15.01 -8.63 3.93
C ILE A 113 -16.49 -8.50 4.31
N ARG A 114 -16.83 -8.84 5.54
CA ARG A 114 -18.18 -8.64 6.10
C ARG A 114 -18.27 -7.24 6.70
N PHE A 115 -18.70 -6.25 5.93
CA PHE A 115 -18.81 -4.86 6.39
C PHE A 115 -19.95 -4.66 7.39
N SER A 116 -21.06 -5.38 7.18
CA SER A 116 -22.19 -5.41 8.10
C SER A 116 -22.82 -6.80 8.04
N SER A 117 -23.19 -7.33 9.21
CA SER A 117 -23.94 -8.58 9.33
C SER A 117 -25.37 -8.48 8.76
N GLN A 118 -25.87 -7.25 8.57
CA GLN A 118 -27.20 -6.99 8.01
C GLN A 118 -27.18 -6.95 6.46
N LEU A 119 -26.01 -6.75 5.85
CA LEU A 119 -25.89 -6.71 4.40
C LEU A 119 -25.90 -8.13 3.83
N PRO A 120 -26.67 -8.40 2.75
CA PRO A 120 -26.57 -9.67 2.05
C PRO A 120 -25.13 -9.96 1.56
N PRO A 121 -24.79 -11.22 1.28
CA PRO A 121 -23.43 -11.59 0.85
C PRO A 121 -22.99 -10.91 -0.45
N LEU A 122 -23.91 -10.67 -1.38
CA LEU A 122 -23.60 -10.11 -2.69
C LEU A 122 -23.04 -8.66 -2.61
N PRO A 123 -23.69 -7.71 -1.91
CA PRO A 123 -23.11 -6.38 -1.65
C PRO A 123 -21.73 -6.42 -1.00
N ASN A 124 -21.51 -7.31 -0.02
CA ASN A 124 -20.22 -7.44 0.66
C ASN A 124 -19.11 -7.89 -0.32
N LYS A 125 -19.42 -8.83 -1.23
CA LYS A 125 -18.49 -9.27 -2.29
C LYS A 125 -18.17 -8.14 -3.26
N ILE A 126 -19.20 -7.45 -3.76
CA ILE A 126 -19.01 -6.32 -4.69
C ILE A 126 -18.12 -5.26 -4.05
N LEU A 127 -18.44 -4.86 -2.81
CA LEU A 127 -17.68 -3.84 -2.10
C LEU A 127 -16.23 -4.28 -1.84
N THR A 128 -16.02 -5.56 -1.51
CA THR A 128 -14.66 -6.12 -1.35
C THR A 128 -13.87 -6.04 -2.66
N ALA A 129 -14.46 -6.42 -3.79
CA ALA A 129 -13.79 -6.36 -5.09
C ALA A 129 -13.45 -4.90 -5.48
N VAL A 130 -14.36 -3.95 -5.21
CA VAL A 130 -14.11 -2.52 -5.44
C VAL A 130 -12.99 -2.00 -4.55
N LEU A 131 -12.98 -2.33 -3.26
CA LEU A 131 -11.91 -1.91 -2.34
C LEU A 131 -10.57 -2.51 -2.71
N TRP A 132 -10.53 -3.80 -3.07
CA TRP A 132 -9.31 -4.44 -3.53
C TRP A 132 -8.79 -3.73 -4.79
N LEU A 133 -9.65 -3.46 -5.77
CA LEU A 133 -9.26 -2.72 -6.97
C LEU A 133 -8.77 -1.29 -6.66
N ALA A 134 -9.37 -0.62 -5.69
CA ALA A 134 -8.89 0.68 -5.22
C ALA A 134 -7.47 0.55 -4.64
N ILE A 135 -7.22 -0.44 -3.78
CA ILE A 135 -5.89 -0.73 -3.22
C ILE A 135 -4.87 -1.00 -4.34
N CYS A 136 -5.28 -1.70 -5.39
CA CYS A 136 -4.43 -1.97 -6.54
C CYS A 136 -3.91 -0.71 -7.25
N TYR A 137 -4.67 0.37 -7.19
CA TYR A 137 -4.30 1.65 -7.77
C TYR A 137 -3.36 2.49 -6.87
N PHE A 138 -3.37 2.25 -5.55
CA PHE A 138 -2.64 3.09 -4.59
C PHE A 138 -1.13 3.16 -4.86
N PRO A 139 -0.39 2.05 -5.05
CA PRO A 139 1.05 2.12 -5.25
C PRO A 139 1.43 2.90 -6.50
N ARG A 140 0.59 2.90 -7.54
CA ARG A 140 0.83 3.61 -8.80
C ARG A 140 0.80 5.13 -8.61
N VAL A 141 -0.12 5.63 -7.78
CA VAL A 141 -0.24 7.07 -7.48
C VAL A 141 1.00 7.57 -6.73
N ILE A 142 1.52 6.77 -5.79
CA ILE A 142 2.71 7.12 -5.00
C ILE A 142 4.04 6.70 -5.66
N ASN A 143 4.02 6.16 -6.88
CA ASN A 143 5.19 5.65 -7.59
C ASN A 143 6.00 6.74 -8.33
N LEU A 144 6.61 7.67 -7.61
CA LEU A 144 7.62 8.58 -8.18
C LEU A 144 9.00 8.41 -7.54
N ASN A 145 9.07 7.81 -6.36
CA ASN A 145 10.31 7.39 -5.72
C ASN A 145 10.15 5.93 -5.24
N THR A 146 11.04 5.04 -5.69
CA THR A 146 11.10 3.63 -5.26
C THR A 146 11.08 3.51 -3.74
N GLY A 147 11.76 4.42 -3.03
CA GLY A 147 11.82 4.43 -1.58
C GLY A 147 10.45 4.60 -0.91
N ILE A 148 9.58 5.48 -1.43
CA ILE A 148 8.25 5.74 -0.85
C ILE A 148 7.38 4.49 -0.96
N VAL A 149 7.31 3.90 -2.15
CA VAL A 149 6.55 2.66 -2.40
C VAL A 149 7.03 1.54 -1.48
N CYS A 150 8.36 1.39 -1.32
CA CYS A 150 8.92 0.38 -0.42
C CYS A 150 8.57 0.64 1.04
N ILE A 151 8.73 1.88 1.53
CA ILE A 151 8.42 2.23 2.93
C ILE A 151 6.95 1.96 3.23
N GLN A 152 6.03 2.35 2.35
CA GLN A 152 4.59 2.12 2.58
C GLN A 152 4.22 0.63 2.52
N THR A 153 4.80 -0.12 1.59
CA THR A 153 4.62 -1.57 1.52
C THR A 153 5.14 -2.25 2.80
N LEU A 154 6.32 -1.84 3.27
CA LEU A 154 6.91 -2.33 4.51
C LEU A 154 6.08 -1.94 5.74
N THR A 155 5.41 -0.79 5.71
CA THR A 155 4.53 -0.36 6.81
C THR A 155 3.38 -1.34 6.99
N ILE A 156 2.71 -1.69 5.89
CA ILE A 156 1.60 -2.66 5.91
C ILE A 156 2.10 -4.06 6.25
N ALA A 157 3.19 -4.52 5.60
CA ALA A 157 3.71 -5.87 5.80
C ALA A 157 4.31 -6.09 7.19
N LEU A 158 5.11 -5.16 7.71
CA LEU A 158 5.66 -5.26 9.07
C LEU A 158 4.58 -5.06 10.14
N GLY A 159 3.59 -4.18 9.88
CA GLY A 159 2.42 -4.05 10.75
C GLY A 159 1.65 -5.36 10.86
N ALA A 160 1.32 -6.00 9.73
CA ALA A 160 0.66 -7.30 9.70
C ALA A 160 1.48 -8.42 10.35
N LEU A 161 2.80 -8.43 10.16
CA LEU A 161 3.69 -9.37 10.83
C LEU A 161 3.68 -9.16 12.35
N LEU A 162 3.66 -7.91 12.83
CA LEU A 162 3.58 -7.61 14.25
C LEU A 162 2.23 -8.05 14.82
N LEU A 163 1.13 -7.82 14.10
CA LEU A 163 -0.21 -8.32 14.46
C LEU A 163 -0.22 -9.85 14.60
N TYR A 164 0.45 -10.57 13.70
CA TYR A 164 0.61 -12.03 13.84
C TYR A 164 1.35 -12.39 15.14
N PHE A 165 2.47 -11.73 15.47
CA PHE A 165 3.22 -12.05 16.70
C PHE A 165 2.45 -11.79 18.01
N ILE A 166 1.48 -10.89 17.99
CA ILE A 166 0.57 -10.66 19.12
C ILE A 166 -0.71 -11.52 19.05
N ASN A 167 -0.75 -12.50 18.14
CA ASN A 167 -1.88 -13.41 17.88
C ASN A 167 -3.17 -12.70 17.45
N ALA A 168 -3.07 -11.55 16.80
CA ALA A 168 -4.21 -10.83 16.22
C ALA A 168 -4.48 -11.21 14.75
N LEU A 169 -3.62 -12.02 14.13
CA LEU A 169 -3.78 -12.52 12.77
C LEU A 169 -3.35 -13.98 12.65
N PRO A 170 -3.94 -14.75 11.71
CA PRO A 170 -3.53 -16.12 11.44
C PRO A 170 -2.09 -16.23 10.90
N LEU A 171 -1.46 -17.38 11.13
CA LEU A 171 -0.13 -17.77 10.69
C LEU A 171 0.10 -17.56 9.20
N ALA A 172 -0.84 -17.97 8.34
CA ALA A 172 -0.63 -17.86 6.90
C ALA A 172 -0.58 -16.40 6.44
N VAL A 173 -1.38 -15.52 7.06
CA VAL A 173 -1.35 -14.07 6.82
C VAL A 173 -0.04 -13.48 7.34
N GLY A 174 0.40 -13.90 8.53
CA GLY A 174 1.70 -13.54 9.10
C GLY A 174 2.88 -13.95 8.22
N MET A 175 2.88 -15.16 7.68
CA MET A 175 3.89 -15.65 6.74
C MET A 175 3.90 -14.85 5.43
N LEU A 176 2.73 -14.61 4.83
CA LEU A 176 2.61 -13.76 3.63
C LEU A 176 3.17 -12.36 3.88
N ALA A 177 2.85 -11.76 5.03
CA ALA A 177 3.36 -10.47 5.45
C ALA A 177 4.89 -10.49 5.61
N ALA A 178 5.43 -11.52 6.28
CA ALA A 178 6.86 -11.74 6.45
C ALA A 178 7.60 -11.87 5.12
N TYR A 179 7.10 -12.67 4.18
CA TYR A 179 7.71 -12.84 2.86
C TYR A 179 7.67 -11.56 2.04
N THR A 180 6.54 -10.84 2.09
CA THR A 180 6.39 -9.53 1.46
C THR A 180 7.39 -8.53 2.04
N ALA A 181 7.50 -8.44 3.36
CA ALA A 181 8.46 -7.56 4.02
C ALA A 181 9.91 -7.90 3.62
N ALA A 182 10.27 -9.19 3.61
CA ALA A 182 11.59 -9.66 3.20
C ALA A 182 11.94 -9.23 1.77
N CYS A 183 11.00 -9.42 0.82
CA CYS A 183 11.22 -9.02 -0.57
C CYS A 183 11.44 -7.51 -0.74
N PHE A 184 10.71 -6.69 0.02
CA PHE A 184 10.81 -5.23 -0.08
C PHE A 184 12.01 -4.65 0.70
N ILE A 185 12.48 -5.31 1.76
CA ILE A 185 13.77 -4.99 2.36
C ILE A 185 14.89 -5.28 1.35
N GLY A 186 14.86 -6.44 0.69
CA GLY A 186 15.83 -6.80 -0.35
C GLY A 186 15.86 -5.78 -1.49
N LEU A 187 14.69 -5.32 -1.94
CA LEU A 187 14.54 -4.24 -2.92
C LEU A 187 15.15 -2.92 -2.43
N LEU A 188 14.86 -2.51 -1.20
CA LEU A 188 15.34 -1.24 -0.64
C LEU A 188 16.88 -1.23 -0.52
N VAL A 189 17.48 -2.35 -0.12
CA VAL A 189 18.94 -2.52 -0.08
C VAL A 189 19.53 -2.50 -1.50
N ALA A 190 18.90 -3.18 -2.46
CA ALA A 190 19.36 -3.19 -3.85
C ALA A 190 19.23 -1.80 -4.51
N ALA A 191 18.15 -1.07 -4.24
CA ALA A 191 17.91 0.28 -4.74
C ALA A 191 18.87 1.32 -4.14
N ARG A 192 19.29 1.13 -2.88
CA ARG A 192 20.34 1.95 -2.27
C ARG A 192 21.67 1.84 -3.03
N ASN A 193 22.00 0.63 -3.50
CA ASN A 193 23.23 0.37 -4.25
C ASN A 193 23.10 0.72 -5.73
N ASN A 194 21.89 0.76 -6.28
CA ASN A 194 21.60 1.06 -7.68
C ASN A 194 20.50 2.14 -7.79
N PRO A 195 20.85 3.44 -7.83
CA PRO A 195 19.87 4.53 -7.84
C PRO A 195 18.98 4.58 -9.09
N ASN A 196 19.37 3.88 -10.16
CA ASN A 196 18.57 3.75 -11.39
C ASN A 196 17.43 2.72 -11.26
N LEU A 197 17.36 1.98 -10.15
CA LEU A 197 16.35 0.95 -9.94
C LEU A 197 14.99 1.58 -9.62
N ARG A 198 14.16 1.71 -10.65
CA ARG A 198 12.81 2.28 -10.59
C ARG A 198 11.75 1.19 -10.74
N ILE A 199 10.70 1.28 -9.92
CA ILE A 199 9.52 0.41 -10.01
C ILE A 199 8.66 0.89 -11.19
N SER A 200 8.31 0.00 -12.11
CA SER A 200 7.42 0.35 -13.22
C SER A 200 5.97 0.47 -12.76
N ASP A 201 5.16 1.27 -13.48
CA ASP A 201 3.72 1.40 -13.16
C ASP A 201 2.99 0.04 -13.20
N LEU A 202 3.45 -0.89 -14.04
CA LEU A 202 2.92 -2.25 -14.09
C LEU A 202 3.20 -3.02 -12.79
N MET A 203 4.44 -2.94 -12.30
CA MET A 203 4.82 -3.56 -11.02
C MET A 203 4.02 -2.97 -9.86
N CYS A 204 3.70 -1.68 -9.91
CA CYS A 204 2.86 -1.05 -8.90
C CYS A 204 1.44 -1.62 -8.87
N ASN A 205 0.86 -1.97 -10.01
CA ASN A 205 -0.45 -2.62 -10.05
C ASN A 205 -0.40 -4.01 -9.40
N LEU A 206 0.64 -4.81 -9.72
CA LEU A 206 0.83 -6.15 -9.14
C LEU A 206 1.14 -6.09 -7.63
N LEU A 207 1.92 -5.10 -7.20
CA LEU A 207 2.15 -4.82 -5.80
C LEU A 207 0.84 -4.45 -5.09
N GLY A 208 0.02 -3.63 -5.72
CA GLY A 208 -1.28 -3.28 -5.20
C GLY A 208 -2.20 -4.50 -5.10
N PHE A 209 -2.12 -5.45 -6.03
CA PHE A 209 -2.81 -6.73 -5.93
C PHE A 209 -2.36 -7.55 -4.72
N LEU A 210 -1.04 -7.65 -4.47
CA LEU A 210 -0.47 -8.30 -3.29
C LEU A 210 -0.89 -7.62 -1.98
N LEU A 211 -0.86 -6.29 -1.93
CA LEU A 211 -1.29 -5.53 -0.75
C LEU A 211 -2.79 -5.64 -0.50
N GLY A 212 -3.59 -5.62 -1.56
CA GLY A 212 -5.03 -5.85 -1.48
C GLY A 212 -5.35 -7.26 -1.01
N TRP A 213 -4.61 -8.27 -1.48
CA TRP A 213 -4.71 -9.64 -1.01
C TRP A 213 -4.48 -9.72 0.51
N LEU A 214 -3.35 -9.18 0.99
CA LEU A 214 -3.04 -9.15 2.41
C LEU A 214 -4.11 -8.41 3.23
N THR A 215 -4.58 -7.27 2.72
CA THR A 215 -5.57 -6.42 3.41
C THR A 215 -6.94 -7.08 3.49
N VAL A 216 -7.41 -7.72 2.42
CA VAL A 216 -8.72 -8.38 2.39
C VAL A 216 -8.77 -9.53 3.38
N TYR A 217 -7.74 -10.39 3.40
CA TYR A 217 -7.68 -11.48 4.37
C TYR A 217 -7.56 -10.98 5.80
N ALA A 218 -6.64 -10.05 6.07
CA ALA A 218 -6.52 -9.50 7.42
C ALA A 218 -7.82 -8.81 7.89
N SER A 219 -8.54 -8.15 6.97
CA SER A 219 -9.83 -7.51 7.28
C SER A 219 -10.94 -8.53 7.52
N ALA A 220 -10.95 -9.65 6.79
CA ALA A 220 -11.87 -10.75 7.03
C ALA A 220 -11.64 -11.41 8.40
N GLU A 221 -10.41 -11.36 8.92
CA GLU A 221 -10.01 -11.80 10.26
C GLU A 221 -10.21 -10.72 11.35
N GLY A 222 -10.88 -9.62 11.04
CA GLY A 222 -11.20 -8.57 12.02
C GLY A 222 -10.12 -7.49 12.21
N ALA A 223 -8.97 -7.58 11.54
CA ALA A 223 -7.89 -6.58 11.65
C ALA A 223 -8.03 -5.41 10.65
N GLY A 224 -9.22 -5.18 10.09
CA GLY A 224 -9.44 -4.16 9.04
C GLY A 224 -9.14 -2.74 9.51
N SER A 225 -9.52 -2.39 10.74
CA SER A 225 -9.22 -1.09 11.35
C SER A 225 -7.71 -0.88 11.54
N CYS A 226 -6.96 -1.93 11.87
CA CYS A 226 -5.49 -1.90 11.97
C CYS A 226 -4.85 -1.63 10.60
N PHE A 227 -5.31 -2.32 9.55
CA PHE A 227 -4.81 -2.11 8.19
C PHE A 227 -5.15 -0.72 7.64
N ALA A 228 -6.31 -0.18 8.00
CA ALA A 228 -6.64 1.22 7.71
C ALA A 228 -5.58 2.15 8.31
N VAL A 229 -5.16 1.92 9.57
CA VAL A 229 -4.09 2.69 10.23
C VAL A 229 -2.76 2.59 9.48
N PHE A 230 -2.36 1.38 9.09
CA PHE A 230 -1.11 1.16 8.33
C PHE A 230 -1.14 1.85 6.95
N ALA A 231 -2.34 2.01 6.37
CA ALA A 231 -2.55 2.62 5.07
C ALA A 231 -2.93 4.12 5.13
N ILE A 232 -2.92 4.78 6.30
CA ILE A 232 -3.34 6.19 6.42
C ILE A 232 -2.55 7.12 5.49
N TYR A 233 -1.21 7.02 5.48
CA TYR A 233 -0.40 7.89 4.64
C TYR A 233 -0.71 7.73 3.14
N PRO A 234 -0.68 6.52 2.54
CA PRO A 234 -1.01 6.38 1.13
C PRO A 234 -2.46 6.75 0.83
N LEU A 235 -3.40 6.54 1.76
CA LEU A 235 -4.79 7.01 1.60
C LEU A 235 -4.88 8.53 1.52
N ILE A 236 -4.18 9.26 2.40
CA ILE A 236 -4.14 10.74 2.34
C ILE A 236 -3.59 11.22 0.99
N GLU A 237 -2.48 10.64 0.52
CA GLU A 237 -1.88 11.00 -0.77
C GLU A 237 -2.86 10.78 -1.93
N VAL A 238 -3.55 9.64 -1.95
CA VAL A 238 -4.55 9.33 -2.99
C VAL A 238 -5.75 10.27 -2.90
N ILE A 239 -6.31 10.49 -1.70
CA ILE A 239 -7.44 11.40 -1.50
C ILE A 239 -7.08 12.82 -1.97
N PHE A 240 -5.89 13.30 -1.61
CA PHE A 240 -5.43 14.62 -2.00
C PHE A 240 -5.22 14.74 -3.52
N ALA A 241 -4.57 13.75 -4.12
CA ALA A 241 -4.36 13.70 -5.57
C ALA A 241 -5.68 13.67 -6.36
N LEU A 242 -6.65 12.90 -5.87
CA LEU A 242 -8.00 12.82 -6.44
C LEU A 242 -8.78 14.11 -6.24
N ALA A 243 -8.74 14.71 -5.05
CA ALA A 243 -9.40 15.98 -4.76
C ALA A 243 -8.93 17.09 -5.70
N GLN A 244 -7.63 17.14 -6.02
CA GLN A 244 -7.09 18.08 -7.01
C GLN A 244 -7.53 17.75 -8.42
N LYS A 245 -7.55 16.47 -8.79
CA LYS A 245 -8.04 16.05 -10.11
C LYS A 245 -9.52 16.42 -10.31
N LEU A 246 -10.32 16.39 -9.24
CA LEU A 246 -11.73 16.79 -9.24
C LEU A 246 -11.95 18.30 -9.42
N THR A 247 -10.91 19.13 -9.36
CA THR A 247 -11.03 20.57 -9.73
C THR A 247 -11.14 20.78 -11.25
N PHE A 248 -10.89 19.73 -12.06
CA PHE A 248 -10.95 19.75 -13.52
C PHE A 248 -10.07 20.83 -14.18
N LEU A 249 -9.05 21.35 -13.46
CA LEU A 249 -8.06 22.25 -14.03
C LEU A 249 -7.03 21.46 -14.85
N PRO A 250 -6.58 21.97 -16.01
CA PRO A 250 -5.67 21.26 -16.90
C PRO A 250 -4.34 20.88 -16.24
N GLN A 251 -3.86 21.73 -15.31
CA GLN A 251 -2.65 21.46 -14.52
C GLN A 251 -2.76 20.26 -13.58
N PHE A 252 -3.98 19.83 -13.23
CA PHE A 252 -4.26 18.73 -12.30
C PHE A 252 -4.84 17.48 -13.00
N ALA A 253 -4.75 17.39 -14.33
CA ALA A 253 -5.34 16.28 -15.09
C ALA A 253 -4.78 14.89 -14.69
N ILE A 254 -3.50 14.82 -14.32
CA ILE A 254 -2.80 13.59 -13.97
C ILE A 254 -2.69 13.47 -12.45
N ALA A 255 -3.45 12.55 -11.85
CA ALA A 255 -3.47 12.34 -10.39
C ALA A 255 -2.08 12.09 -9.79
N LYS A 256 -1.21 11.34 -10.48
CA LYS A 256 0.15 11.03 -10.05
C LYS A 256 0.97 12.30 -9.75
N ASN A 257 0.71 13.38 -10.49
CA ASN A 257 1.44 14.65 -10.37
C ASN A 257 0.89 15.56 -9.26
N ASN A 258 -0.24 15.20 -8.64
CA ASN A 258 -0.97 16.04 -7.69
C ASN A 258 -0.73 15.63 -6.23
N THR A 259 0.24 14.75 -6.00
CA THR A 259 0.54 14.20 -4.67
C THR A 259 1.19 15.26 -3.76
N LEU A 260 0.97 15.15 -2.45
CA LEU A 260 1.53 16.10 -1.47
C LEU A 260 3.05 16.08 -1.51
N TYR A 261 3.65 14.89 -1.62
CA TYR A 261 5.10 14.78 -1.59
C TYR A 261 5.79 15.40 -2.82
N LEU A 262 5.16 15.38 -4.01
CA LEU A 262 5.75 16.05 -5.18
C LEU A 262 5.91 17.54 -4.92
N ARG A 263 4.89 18.16 -4.32
CA ARG A 263 4.96 19.57 -3.93
C ARG A 263 6.10 19.84 -2.94
N MET A 264 6.43 18.87 -2.09
CA MET A 264 7.58 18.99 -1.17
C MET A 264 8.92 18.88 -1.91
N ILE A 265 9.00 18.01 -2.92
CA ILE A 265 10.19 17.88 -3.78
C ILE A 265 10.38 19.15 -4.61
N ASP A 266 9.30 19.69 -5.18
CA ASP A 266 9.30 20.96 -5.90
C ASP A 266 9.69 22.13 -4.98
N ALA A 267 9.42 22.04 -3.68
CA ALA A 267 9.93 22.94 -2.64
C ALA A 267 11.36 22.58 -2.15
N ASP A 268 12.21 22.10 -3.06
CA ASP A 268 13.60 21.65 -2.90
C ASP A 268 13.88 20.65 -1.76
N MET A 269 12.90 19.85 -1.31
CA MET A 269 13.18 18.79 -0.34
C MET A 269 13.86 17.61 -1.02
N THR A 270 15.02 17.19 -0.51
CA THR A 270 15.71 16.01 -1.03
C THR A 270 14.92 14.72 -0.74
N PRO A 271 14.78 13.77 -1.70
CA PRO A 271 14.03 12.53 -1.50
C PRO A 271 14.48 11.67 -0.31
N SER A 272 15.76 11.74 0.06
CA SER A 272 16.30 11.04 1.23
C SER A 272 15.81 11.60 2.56
N VAL A 273 15.62 12.92 2.65
CA VAL A 273 15.04 13.60 3.83
C VAL A 273 13.58 13.19 3.98
N LEU A 274 12.81 13.25 2.89
CA LEU A 274 11.42 12.81 2.86
C LEU A 274 11.27 11.36 3.31
N ASN A 275 12.06 10.44 2.75
CA ASN A 275 12.02 9.02 3.13
C ASN A 275 12.25 8.81 4.65
N ARG A 276 13.14 9.59 5.28
CA ARG A 276 13.35 9.52 6.74
C ARG A 276 12.13 9.97 7.54
N TYR A 277 11.43 11.00 7.07
CA TYR A 277 10.18 11.43 7.70
C TYR A 277 9.07 10.39 7.52
N LEU A 278 8.95 9.82 6.33
CA LEU A 278 7.98 8.75 6.06
C LEU A 278 8.25 7.53 6.93
N LEU A 279 9.50 7.12 7.13
CA LEU A 279 9.85 6.04 8.06
C LEU A 279 9.37 6.31 9.49
N ARG A 280 9.45 7.56 9.95
CA ARG A 280 8.93 7.95 11.29
C ARG A 280 7.40 7.87 11.34
N ILE A 281 6.72 8.36 10.30
CA ILE A 281 5.25 8.24 10.18
C ILE A 281 4.85 6.76 10.16
N SER A 282 5.52 5.95 9.37
CA SER A 282 5.32 4.50 9.29
C SER A 282 5.50 3.81 10.63
N ALA A 283 6.53 4.16 11.41
CA ALA A 283 6.72 3.61 12.75
C ALA A 283 5.56 3.96 13.69
N ILE A 284 5.07 5.20 13.62
CA ILE A 284 3.88 5.65 14.38
C ILE A 284 2.64 4.85 13.96
N CYS A 285 2.41 4.68 12.65
CA CYS A 285 1.29 3.89 12.13
C CYS A 285 1.35 2.42 12.55
N ILE A 286 2.53 1.78 12.50
CA ILE A 286 2.72 0.41 12.97
C ILE A 286 2.34 0.31 14.45
N LEU A 287 2.84 1.24 15.28
CA LEU A 287 2.56 1.25 16.72
C LEU A 287 1.05 1.40 17.00
N PHE A 288 0.40 2.42 16.42
CA PHE A 288 -1.02 2.66 16.65
C PHE A 288 -1.91 1.56 16.07
N GLY A 289 -1.59 1.03 14.90
CA GLY A 289 -2.35 -0.07 14.32
C GLY A 289 -2.19 -1.36 15.13
N SER A 290 -1.06 -1.56 15.81
CA SER A 290 -0.89 -2.69 16.73
C SER A 290 -1.71 -2.52 18.00
N PHE A 291 -1.80 -1.30 18.56
CA PHE A 291 -2.72 -1.02 19.66
C PHE A 291 -4.19 -1.13 19.28
N GLN A 292 -4.52 -0.81 18.01
CA GLN A 292 -5.88 -0.93 17.49
C GLN A 292 -6.41 -2.37 17.54
N ALA A 293 -5.55 -3.38 17.45
CA ALA A 293 -5.96 -4.78 17.57
C ALA A 293 -6.62 -5.12 18.92
N PHE A 294 -6.32 -4.35 19.97
CA PHE A 294 -6.87 -4.54 21.31
C PHE A 294 -7.87 -3.44 21.71
N ALA A 295 -8.20 -2.53 20.80
CA ALA A 295 -9.11 -1.44 21.09
C ALA A 295 -10.56 -1.94 21.20
N PRO A 296 -11.37 -1.36 22.10
CA PRO A 296 -12.79 -1.75 22.25
C PRO A 296 -13.67 -1.26 21.09
N ASN A 297 -13.15 -0.41 20.20
CA ASN A 297 -13.87 0.09 19.04
C ASN A 297 -12.96 0.26 17.82
N ASP A 298 -13.56 0.24 16.64
CA ASP A 298 -12.85 0.22 15.34
C ASP A 298 -12.47 1.59 14.77
N TYR A 299 -12.79 2.69 15.47
CA TYR A 299 -12.72 4.03 14.87
C TYR A 299 -11.88 5.04 15.65
N SER A 300 -11.74 4.91 16.98
CA SER A 300 -11.12 5.96 17.79
C SER A 300 -9.63 6.12 17.51
N ILE A 301 -8.86 5.01 17.52
CA ILE A 301 -7.42 5.07 17.24
C ILE A 301 -7.16 5.39 15.76
N PRO A 302 -7.89 4.84 14.77
CA PRO A 302 -7.73 5.25 13.37
C PRO A 302 -7.94 6.75 13.16
N VAL A 303 -8.98 7.34 13.75
CA VAL A 303 -9.23 8.79 13.65
C VAL A 303 -8.13 9.59 14.35
N PHE A 304 -7.70 9.17 15.54
CA PHE A 304 -6.60 9.85 16.24
C PHE A 304 -5.28 9.76 15.46
N CYS A 305 -4.94 8.59 14.95
CA CYS A 305 -3.74 8.38 14.13
C CYS A 305 -3.81 9.22 12.84
N LEU A 306 -4.98 9.34 12.22
CA LEU A 306 -5.19 10.20 11.05
C LEU A 306 -4.84 11.66 11.38
N LEU A 307 -5.29 12.19 12.52
CA LEU A 307 -4.95 13.54 12.96
C LEU A 307 -3.44 13.72 13.20
N VAL A 308 -2.80 12.73 13.82
CA VAL A 308 -1.34 12.75 14.05
C VAL A 308 -0.59 12.74 12.72
N VAL A 309 -0.98 11.89 11.77
CA VAL A 309 -0.33 11.83 10.44
C VAL A 309 -0.55 13.13 9.67
N LEU A 310 -1.76 13.68 9.65
CA LEU A 310 -2.05 14.97 9.02
C LEU A 310 -1.20 16.09 9.64
N TRP A 311 -1.04 16.10 10.95
CA TRP A 311 -0.19 17.07 11.63
C TRP A 311 1.29 16.91 11.25
N GLN A 312 1.80 15.68 11.18
CA GLN A 312 3.18 15.43 10.73
C GLN A 312 3.37 15.84 9.27
N LEU A 313 2.41 15.56 8.39
CA LEU A 313 2.46 16.00 6.99
C LEU A 313 2.44 17.52 6.87
N TYR A 314 1.64 18.21 7.68
CA TYR A 314 1.64 19.67 7.72
C TYR A 314 3.02 20.22 8.14
N ARG A 315 3.68 19.61 9.13
CA ARG A 315 5.03 20.01 9.56
C ARG A 315 6.08 19.77 8.48
N ILE A 316 5.99 18.66 7.74
CA ILE A 316 6.89 18.36 6.62
C ILE A 316 6.65 19.32 5.46
N TYR A 317 5.40 19.66 5.17
CA TYR A 317 5.05 20.63 4.14
C TYR A 317 5.66 22.01 4.46
N ASN A 318 5.57 22.44 5.71
CA ASN A 318 6.11 23.72 6.19
C ASN A 318 7.53 23.62 6.77
N TRP A 319 8.35 22.67 6.30
CA TRP A 319 9.65 22.37 6.92
C TRP A 319 10.64 23.54 6.94
N ARG A 320 10.49 24.53 6.05
CA ARG A 320 11.32 25.76 6.00
C ARG A 320 10.91 26.80 7.03
N GLU A 321 9.63 26.80 7.42
CA GLU A 321 9.02 27.80 8.28
C GLU A 321 8.30 27.07 9.42
N LEU A 322 9.05 26.37 10.27
CA LEU A 322 8.46 25.73 11.45
C LEU A 322 7.90 26.81 12.39
N PRO A 323 6.58 26.89 12.60
CA PRO A 323 6.03 27.70 13.67
C PRO A 323 6.47 27.09 15.00
N SER A 324 6.81 27.92 15.98
CA SER A 324 7.41 27.49 17.23
C SER A 324 6.44 26.74 18.17
N GLY A 325 5.13 26.70 17.85
CA GLY A 325 4.14 25.93 18.62
C GLY A 325 2.79 25.69 17.94
N LEU A 326 1.92 24.92 18.61
CA LEU A 326 0.58 24.52 18.14
C LEU A 326 -0.34 25.71 17.86
N LYS A 327 -0.25 26.78 18.67
CA LYS A 327 -1.05 28.00 18.51
C LYS A 327 -0.70 28.75 17.22
N GLU A 328 0.59 28.86 16.92
CA GLU A 328 1.07 29.51 15.68
C GLU A 328 0.76 28.66 14.46
N THR A 329 0.92 27.34 14.57
CA THR A 329 0.53 26.35 13.55
C THR A 329 -0.96 26.49 13.20
N ASN A 330 -1.84 26.56 14.21
CA ASN A 330 -3.28 26.71 13.98
C ASN A 330 -3.62 28.07 13.32
N LYS A 331 -2.99 29.16 13.79
CA LYS A 331 -3.21 30.50 13.22
C LYS A 331 -2.80 30.57 11.74
N LYS A 332 -1.65 29.96 11.40
CA LYS A 332 -1.11 29.91 10.04
C LYS A 332 -1.95 28.99 9.13
N PHE A 333 -2.35 27.81 9.63
CA PHE A 333 -3.25 26.92 8.89
C PHE A 333 -4.58 27.59 8.54
N ILE A 334 -5.22 28.28 9.50
CA ILE A 334 -6.49 28.99 9.27
C ILE A 334 -6.30 30.12 8.24
N SER A 335 -5.19 30.87 8.31
CA SER A 335 -4.92 31.91 7.30
C SER A 335 -4.69 31.33 5.91
N ASP A 336 -3.93 30.25 5.79
CA ASP A 336 -3.61 29.62 4.51
C ASP A 336 -4.87 29.04 3.85
N VAL A 337 -5.74 28.38 4.63
CA VAL A 337 -7.03 27.87 4.14
C VAL A 337 -7.91 29.01 3.66
N LYS A 338 -7.99 30.11 4.42
CA LYS A 338 -8.80 31.28 4.05
C LYS A 338 -8.30 31.94 2.76
N ASN A 339 -6.99 32.09 2.62
CA ASN A 339 -6.37 32.69 1.43
C ASN A 339 -6.58 31.81 0.18
N ASN A 340 -6.35 30.50 0.29
CA ASN A 340 -6.57 29.56 -0.82
C ASN A 340 -8.03 29.52 -1.27
N LEU A 341 -9.01 29.60 -0.34
CA LEU A 341 -10.43 29.69 -0.69
C LEU A 341 -10.78 30.99 -1.42
N GLN A 342 -10.13 32.10 -1.04
CA GLN A 342 -10.31 33.39 -1.70
C GLN A 342 -9.72 33.39 -3.12
N GLU A 343 -8.54 32.83 -3.33
CA GLU A 343 -7.94 32.66 -4.66
C GLU A 343 -8.80 31.79 -5.57
N ILE A 344 -9.29 30.64 -5.08
CA ILE A 344 -10.19 29.77 -5.86
C ILE A 344 -11.48 30.51 -6.22
N SER A 345 -12.05 31.28 -5.28
CA SER A 345 -13.23 32.09 -5.54
C SER A 345 -12.99 33.17 -6.60
N GLN A 346 -11.81 33.82 -6.58
CA GLN A 346 -11.43 34.81 -7.59
C GLN A 346 -11.24 34.17 -8.97
N ILE A 347 -10.51 33.06 -9.06
CA ILE A 347 -10.30 32.33 -10.33
C ILE A 347 -11.63 31.90 -10.95
N LEU A 348 -12.58 31.43 -10.13
CA LEU A 348 -13.92 31.06 -10.61
C LEU A 348 -14.71 32.29 -11.10
N LYS A 349 -14.66 33.41 -10.38
CA LYS A 349 -15.30 34.66 -10.81
C LYS A 349 -14.72 35.23 -12.09
N ASP A 350 -13.41 35.15 -12.28
CA ASP A 350 -12.74 35.64 -13.48
C ASP A 350 -13.03 34.76 -14.69
N ARG A 351 -13.18 33.44 -14.50
CA ARG A 351 -13.60 32.50 -15.54
C ARG A 351 -15.05 32.70 -15.99
N ASP A 352 -15.94 33.11 -15.08
CA ASP A 352 -17.33 33.45 -15.42
C ASP A 352 -17.44 34.81 -16.14
N ARG A 353 -16.51 35.74 -15.85
CA ARG A 353 -16.41 37.03 -16.55
C ARG A 353 -15.84 36.91 -17.96
N SER A 354 -14.94 35.96 -18.21
CA SER A 354 -14.37 35.74 -19.55
C SER A 354 -15.31 34.99 -20.53
N LYS A 355 -16.49 34.58 -20.07
CA LYS A 355 -17.52 33.89 -20.86
C LYS A 355 -18.73 34.77 -21.20
N LYS A 356 -18.78 36.00 -20.68
CA LYS A 356 -19.69 37.07 -21.11
C LYS A 356 -18.93 38.00 -22.04
#